data_AF-A0A8T5H8T4-F1
#
_entry.id   AF-A0A8T5H8T4-F1
#
_cell.length_a   1.000
_cell.length_b   1.000
_cell.length_c   1.000
_cell.angle_alpha   90.00
_cell.angle_beta   90.00
_cell.angle_gamma   90.00
#
_symmetry.space_group_name_H-M   'P 1'
#
loop_
_entity.id
_entity.type
_entity.pdbx_description
1 polymer ?
#
loop_
_entity_poly.entity_id
_entity_poly.type
_entity_poly.pdbx_seq_one_letter_code
_entity_poly.pdbx_strand_id
1 'polypeptide(L)'
;MPNFDNTWARQETQSVTGKLRDAVKPQGALKPRIQTAVNKLQVQISKMDSMLTKLQERDAQLFQRVVTAMQQHDTSTSRVLSNELAEIRKVTKMLGNARMSLEQVQLRLTTIHDLGDAMVAIGPAMSTMKGLKSSLGRFMPEADSELNSMTQTLNGLM
;
A
#
# COMPACT_ATOMS: atom_id res chain seq x y z
N MET A 1 17.93 -5.27 15.77
CA MET A 1 16.53 -5.75 15.74
C MET A 1 16.52 -7.24 15.42
N PRO A 2 16.76 -8.14 16.40
CA PRO A 2 17.05 -9.55 16.09
C PRO A 2 15.84 -10.36 15.57
N ASN A 3 14.63 -9.81 15.66
CA ASN A 3 13.39 -10.54 15.42
C ASN A 3 12.61 -10.09 14.18
N PHE A 4 13.11 -9.10 13.43
CA PHE A 4 12.41 -8.58 12.25
C PHE A 4 12.35 -9.62 11.13
N ASP A 5 13.46 -10.27 10.79
CA ASP A 5 13.51 -11.31 9.74
C ASP A 5 12.52 -12.45 10.02
N ASN A 6 12.47 -12.87 11.29
CA ASN A 6 11.54 -13.90 11.78
C ASN A 6 10.07 -13.47 11.76
N THR A 7 9.77 -12.17 11.68
CA THR A 7 8.38 -11.65 11.62
C THR A 7 8.01 -11.24 10.18
N TRP A 8 9.00 -10.90 9.36
CA TRP A 8 8.86 -10.45 7.98
C TRP A 8 8.58 -11.61 7.01
N ALA A 9 9.42 -12.64 7.05
CA ALA A 9 9.45 -13.71 6.06
C ALA A 9 9.27 -15.12 6.64
N ARG A 10 8.80 -15.27 7.89
CA ARG A 10 8.65 -16.58 8.55
C ARG A 10 7.92 -17.58 7.63
N GLN A 11 8.67 -18.56 7.11
CA GLN A 11 8.07 -19.78 6.60
C GLN A 11 7.49 -20.52 7.81
N GLU A 12 6.22 -20.90 7.75
CA GLU A 12 5.61 -21.77 8.75
C GLU A 12 6.36 -23.11 8.76
N THR A 13 7.41 -23.24 9.56
CA THR A 13 7.88 -24.55 9.97
C THR A 13 6.81 -25.11 10.89
N GLN A 14 6.15 -26.17 10.43
CA GLN A 14 5.14 -26.90 11.20
C GLN A 14 5.76 -27.39 12.52
N SER A 15 5.59 -26.62 13.60
CA SER A 15 5.90 -27.09 14.94
C SER A 15 4.78 -28.04 15.35
N VAL A 16 5.05 -29.33 15.21
CA VAL A 16 4.19 -30.42 15.66
C VAL A 16 4.24 -30.48 17.20
N THR A 17 3.70 -29.48 17.89
CA THR A 17 3.52 -29.54 19.35
C THR A 17 2.45 -28.54 19.79
N GLY A 18 1.29 -29.09 20.16
CA GLY A 18 0.36 -28.43 21.08
C GLY A 18 -0.80 -27.65 20.45
N LYS A 19 -1.81 -28.37 19.96
CA LYS A 19 -3.17 -27.90 19.61
C LYS A 19 -3.96 -27.31 20.80
N LEU A 20 -3.38 -26.42 21.60
CA LEU A 20 -4.01 -25.83 22.81
C LEU A 20 -3.74 -24.33 22.95
N ARG A 21 -3.83 -23.56 21.85
CA ARG A 21 -3.76 -22.09 21.90
C ARG A 21 -4.63 -21.38 20.85
N ASP A 22 -5.81 -21.91 20.59
CA ASP A 22 -6.75 -21.46 19.54
C ASP A 22 -7.40 -20.07 19.72
N ALA A 23 -6.96 -19.25 20.68
CA ALA A 23 -7.48 -17.89 20.87
C ALA A 23 -6.48 -16.76 20.52
N VAL A 24 -5.25 -17.09 20.15
CA VAL A 24 -4.26 -16.09 19.73
C VAL A 24 -3.65 -16.55 18.41
N LYS A 25 -4.38 -16.36 17.31
CA LYS A 25 -3.86 -16.57 15.96
C LYS A 25 -2.53 -15.80 15.86
N PRO A 26 -1.36 -16.47 15.68
CA PRO A 26 -0.19 -15.74 15.26
C PRO A 26 -0.56 -15.14 13.92
N GLN A 27 -0.66 -13.81 13.88
CA GLN A 27 -0.80 -13.11 12.62
C GLN A 27 0.37 -13.58 11.75
N GLY A 28 0.09 -14.30 10.65
CA GLY A 28 1.12 -14.86 9.78
C GLY A 28 2.12 -13.81 9.28
N ALA A 29 3.21 -14.26 8.67
CA ALA A 29 4.32 -13.40 8.26
C ALA A 29 3.86 -12.11 7.55
N LEU A 30 4.53 -11.00 7.83
CA LEU A 30 4.07 -9.67 7.40
C LEU A 30 4.11 -9.51 5.87
N LYS A 31 5.16 -10.03 5.22
CA LYS A 31 5.34 -9.97 3.76
C LYS A 31 4.16 -10.53 2.95
N PRO A 32 3.72 -11.79 3.13
CA PRO A 32 2.60 -12.33 2.35
C PRO A 32 1.27 -11.61 2.62
N ARG A 33 1.08 -11.06 3.81
CA ARG A 33 -0.10 -10.25 4.15
C ARG A 33 -0.10 -8.93 3.39
N ILE A 34 1.04 -8.24 3.33
CA ILE A 34 1.21 -7.02 2.54
C ILE A 34 1.01 -7.31 1.06
N GLN A 35 1.63 -8.36 0.52
CA GLN A 35 1.45 -8.75 -0.89
C GLN A 35 -0.02 -9.04 -1.21
N THR A 36 -0.72 -9.77 -0.33
CA THR A 36 -2.15 -10.04 -0.50
C THR A 36 -2.98 -8.75 -0.49
N ALA A 37 -2.64 -7.79 0.37
CA ALA A 37 -3.29 -6.49 0.42
C ALA A 37 -3.05 -5.68 -0.85
N VAL A 38 -1.80 -5.63 -1.35
CA VAL A 38 -1.44 -4.97 -2.62
C VAL A 38 -2.25 -5.56 -3.79
N ASN A 39 -2.32 -6.89 -3.89
CA ASN A 39 -3.09 -7.55 -4.95
C ASN A 39 -4.59 -7.22 -4.86
N LYS A 40 -5.16 -7.23 -3.66
CA LYS A 40 -6.58 -6.86 -3.45
C LYS A 40 -6.85 -5.40 -3.82
N LEU A 41 -5.95 -4.48 -3.45
CA LEU A 41 -6.07 -3.07 -3.81
C LEU A 41 -6.02 -2.88 -5.33
N GLN A 42 -5.10 -3.55 -6.02
CA GLN A 42 -5.01 -3.51 -7.49
C GLN A 42 -6.34 -3.92 -8.15
N VAL A 43 -6.96 -5.00 -7.68
CA VAL A 43 -8.27 -5.46 -8.21
C VAL A 43 -9.35 -4.40 -8.01
N GLN A 44 -9.40 -3.76 -6.84
CA GLN A 44 -10.39 -2.73 -6.57
C GLN A 44 -10.14 -1.45 -7.38
N ILE A 45 -8.89 -1.04 -7.56
CA ILE A 45 -8.52 0.10 -8.41
C ILE A 45 -8.97 -0.16 -9.85
N SER A 46 -8.66 -1.33 -10.43
CA SER A 46 -9.09 -1.68 -11.80
C SER A 46 -10.62 -1.70 -11.95
N LYS A 47 -11.34 -2.15 -10.90
CA LYS A 47 -12.81 -2.11 -10.88
C LYS A 47 -13.32 -0.67 -10.84
N MET A 48 -12.71 0.21 -10.04
CA MET A 48 -13.05 1.63 -10.00
C MET A 48 -12.78 2.32 -11.34
N ASP A 49 -11.67 2.01 -12.01
CA ASP A 49 -11.36 2.54 -13.34
C ASP A 49 -12.45 2.15 -14.35
N SER A 50 -12.87 0.88 -14.34
CA SER A 50 -13.97 0.40 -15.19
C SER A 50 -15.31 1.11 -14.89
N MET A 51 -15.58 1.42 -13.62
CA MET A 51 -16.79 2.16 -13.24
C MET A 51 -16.72 3.63 -13.64
N LEU A 52 -15.54 4.26 -13.54
CA LEU A 52 -15.32 5.64 -13.97
C LEU A 52 -15.54 5.80 -15.48
N THR A 53 -15.01 4.88 -16.30
CA THR A 53 -15.27 4.88 -17.76
C THR A 53 -16.77 4.79 -18.05
N LYS A 54 -17.49 3.88 -17.39
CA LYS A 54 -18.94 3.75 -17.57
C LYS A 54 -19.69 5.01 -17.15
N LEU A 55 -19.30 5.65 -16.05
CA LEU A 55 -19.92 6.90 -15.61
C LEU A 55 -19.68 8.04 -16.61
N GLN A 56 -18.50 8.12 -17.22
CA GLN A 56 -18.20 9.09 -18.28
C GLN A 56 -19.04 8.87 -19.55
N GLU A 57 -19.19 7.61 -19.98
CA GLU A 57 -20.09 7.27 -21.10
C GLU A 57 -21.54 7.68 -20.81
N ARG A 58 -22.01 7.42 -19.58
CA ARG A 58 -23.36 7.81 -19.15
C ARG A 58 -23.54 9.32 -19.04
N ASP A 59 -22.52 10.05 -18.57
CA ASP A 59 -22.50 11.52 -18.57
C ASP A 59 -22.73 12.07 -19.98
N ALA A 60 -21.96 11.58 -20.96
CA ALA A 60 -22.07 12.02 -22.34
C ALA A 60 -23.45 11.71 -22.95
N GLN A 61 -23.99 10.52 -22.69
CA GLN A 61 -25.33 10.12 -23.15
C GLN A 61 -26.43 10.97 -22.53
N LEU A 62 -26.40 11.20 -21.21
CA LEU A 62 -27.38 12.04 -20.53
C LEU A 62 -27.28 13.49 -21.00
N PHE A 63 -26.07 14.02 -21.17
CA PHE A 63 -25.84 15.35 -21.69
C PHE A 63 -26.48 15.53 -23.08
N GLN A 64 -26.27 14.59 -23.99
CA GLN A 64 -26.89 14.65 -25.31
C GLN A 64 -28.43 14.63 -25.24
N ARG A 65 -29.00 13.84 -24.33
CA ARG A 65 -30.46 13.78 -24.11
C ARG A 65 -31.00 15.08 -23.51
N VAL A 66 -30.26 15.74 -22.61
CA VAL A 66 -30.59 17.08 -22.10
C VAL A 66 -30.67 18.08 -23.25
N VAL A 67 -29.65 18.10 -24.13
CA VAL A 67 -29.62 18.99 -25.30
C VAL A 67 -30.82 18.76 -26.22
N THR A 68 -31.15 17.50 -26.52
CA THR A 68 -32.33 17.17 -27.35
C THR A 68 -33.64 17.63 -26.70
N ALA A 69 -33.83 17.39 -25.40
CA ALA A 69 -35.03 17.83 -24.68
C ALA A 69 -35.15 19.37 -24.67
N MET A 70 -34.03 20.08 -24.52
CA MET A 70 -33.98 21.54 -24.61
C MET A 70 -34.38 22.05 -26.00
N GLN A 71 -33.88 21.42 -27.07
CA GLN A 71 -34.21 21.79 -28.46
C GLN A 71 -35.71 21.57 -28.77
N GLN A 72 -36.31 20.55 -28.16
CA GLN A 72 -37.75 20.27 -28.29
C GLN A 72 -38.62 21.14 -27.37
N HIS A 73 -38.02 22.05 -26.61
CA HIS A 73 -38.69 22.86 -25.58
C HIS A 73 -39.39 22.02 -24.48
N ASP A 74 -38.98 20.75 -24.28
CA ASP A 74 -39.46 19.91 -23.19
C ASP A 74 -38.71 20.24 -21.89
N THR A 75 -39.20 21.27 -21.21
CA THR A 75 -38.61 21.79 -19.97
C THR A 75 -38.67 20.79 -18.81
N SER A 76 -39.69 19.95 -18.76
CA SER A 76 -39.86 18.93 -17.71
C SER A 76 -38.78 17.87 -17.83
N THR A 77 -38.66 17.26 -19.00
CA THR A 77 -37.66 16.21 -19.26
C THR A 77 -36.24 16.77 -19.14
N SER A 78 -35.98 17.95 -19.72
CA SER A 78 -34.67 18.61 -19.61
C SER A 78 -34.25 18.82 -18.15
N ARG A 79 -35.18 19.23 -17.27
CA ARG A 79 -34.89 19.46 -15.86
C ARG A 79 -34.56 18.16 -15.13
N VAL A 80 -35.32 17.10 -15.35
CA VAL A 80 -35.09 15.78 -14.72
C VAL A 80 -33.73 15.22 -15.15
N LEU A 81 -33.44 15.20 -16.45
CA LEU A 81 -32.17 14.69 -16.98
C LEU A 81 -30.96 15.52 -16.53
N SER A 82 -31.12 16.84 -16.38
CA SER A 82 -30.04 17.70 -15.88
C SER A 82 -29.70 17.40 -14.42
N ASN A 83 -30.70 17.11 -13.59
CA ASN A 83 -30.48 16.70 -12.20
C ASN A 83 -29.76 15.34 -12.13
N GLU A 84 -30.17 14.38 -12.96
CA GLU A 84 -29.49 13.08 -13.05
C GLU A 84 -28.02 13.24 -13.47
N LEU A 85 -27.76 14.08 -14.48
CA LEU A 85 -26.41 14.39 -14.93
C LEU A 85 -25.54 14.99 -13.81
N ALA A 86 -26.10 15.91 -13.02
CA ALA A 86 -25.40 16.51 -11.89
C ALA A 86 -25.01 15.46 -10.83
N GLU A 87 -25.91 14.52 -10.52
CA GLU A 87 -25.61 13.43 -9.59
C GLU A 87 -24.58 12.44 -10.16
N ILE A 88 -24.62 12.11 -11.46
CA ILE A 88 -23.59 11.29 -12.11
C ILE A 88 -22.21 11.93 -11.98
N ARG A 89 -22.10 13.24 -12.19
CA ARG A 89 -20.82 13.97 -12.03
C ARG A 89 -20.32 13.95 -10.58
N LYS A 90 -21.23 14.11 -9.63
CA LYS A 90 -20.91 14.04 -8.20
C LYS A 90 -20.38 12.67 -7.79
N VAL A 91 -21.04 11.60 -8.23
CA VAL A 91 -20.59 10.21 -8.00
C VAL A 91 -19.25 9.96 -8.68
N THR A 92 -19.05 10.44 -9.91
CA THR A 92 -17.79 10.32 -10.65
C THR A 92 -16.63 10.95 -9.87
N LYS A 93 -16.83 12.17 -9.34
CA LYS A 93 -15.82 12.86 -8.52
C LYS A 93 -15.50 12.10 -7.23
N MET A 94 -16.53 11.60 -6.54
CA MET A 94 -16.36 10.81 -5.31
C MET A 94 -15.58 9.53 -5.58
N LEU A 95 -15.94 8.80 -6.64
CA LEU A 95 -15.28 7.56 -7.02
C LEU A 95 -13.84 7.79 -7.46
N GLY A 96 -13.57 8.87 -8.20
CA GLY A 96 -12.22 9.25 -8.61
C GLY A 96 -11.31 9.54 -7.42
N ASN A 97 -11.81 10.27 -6.41
CA ASN A 97 -11.08 10.52 -5.17
C ASN A 97 -10.80 9.23 -4.38
N ALA A 98 -11.78 8.32 -4.29
CA ALA A 98 -11.60 7.03 -3.65
C ALA A 98 -10.54 6.17 -4.37
N ARG A 99 -10.56 6.14 -5.71
CA ARG A 99 -9.58 5.43 -6.54
C ARG A 99 -8.16 5.94 -6.29
N MET A 100 -7.97 7.26 -6.31
CA MET A 100 -6.68 7.91 -6.02
C MET A 100 -6.18 7.56 -4.60
N SER A 101 -7.09 7.54 -3.62
CA SER A 101 -6.74 7.22 -2.24
C SER A 101 -6.28 5.75 -2.10
N LEU A 102 -6.95 4.82 -2.80
CA LEU A 102 -6.54 3.41 -2.81
C LEU A 102 -5.18 3.21 -3.49
N GLU A 103 -4.91 3.94 -4.57
CA GLU A 103 -3.60 3.91 -5.26
C GLU A 103 -2.47 4.43 -4.35
N GLN A 104 -2.70 5.51 -3.60
CA GLN A 104 -1.72 5.99 -2.62
C GLN A 104 -1.43 4.95 -1.53
N VAL A 105 -2.46 4.26 -1.02
CA VAL A 105 -2.28 3.18 -0.04
C VAL A 105 -1.51 2.03 -0.65
N GLN A 106 -1.84 1.64 -1.89
CA GLN A 106 -1.14 0.57 -2.60
C GLN A 106 0.35 0.89 -2.75
N LEU A 107 0.71 2.09 -3.21
CA LEU A 107 2.10 2.52 -3.37
C LEU A 107 2.88 2.46 -2.05
N ARG A 108 2.28 2.89 -0.94
CA ARG A 108 2.89 2.80 0.38
C ARG A 108 3.11 1.35 0.80
N LEU A 109 2.13 0.47 0.56
CA LEU A 109 2.28 -0.96 0.88
C LEU A 109 3.37 -1.63 0.03
N THR A 110 3.49 -1.29 -1.25
CA THR A 110 4.60 -1.74 -2.11
C THR A 110 5.94 -1.22 -1.58
N THR A 111 6.01 0.05 -1.17
CA THR A 111 7.23 0.61 -0.58
C THR A 111 7.62 -0.13 0.71
N ILE A 112 6.65 -0.44 1.58
CA ILE A 112 6.89 -1.22 2.80
C ILE A 112 7.34 -2.65 2.46
N HIS A 113 6.77 -3.26 1.43
CA HIS A 113 7.21 -4.56 0.91
C HIS A 113 8.68 -4.53 0.51
N ASP A 114 9.07 -3.57 -0.32
CA ASP A 114 10.43 -3.48 -0.86
C ASP A 114 11.44 -3.10 0.24
N LEU A 115 11.07 -2.19 1.14
CA LEU A 115 11.89 -1.83 2.29
C LEU A 115 12.08 -3.01 3.23
N GLY A 116 11.04 -3.80 3.48
CA GLY A 116 11.17 -4.98 4.33
C GLY A 116 12.12 -6.02 3.74
N ASP A 117 12.16 -6.19 2.43
CA ASP A 117 13.16 -7.05 1.77
C ASP A 117 14.59 -6.49 1.88
N ALA A 118 14.76 -5.17 1.72
CA ALA A 118 16.05 -4.51 1.96
C ALA A 118 16.52 -4.66 3.41
N MET A 119 15.61 -4.57 4.38
CA MET A 119 15.90 -4.76 5.81
C MET A 119 16.43 -6.17 6.10
N VAL A 120 15.88 -7.21 5.48
CA VAL A 120 16.38 -8.59 5.62
C VAL A 120 17.78 -8.73 5.05
N ALA A 121 18.09 -8.06 3.94
CA ALA A 121 19.40 -8.11 3.32
C ALA A 121 20.49 -7.37 4.14
N ILE A 122 20.15 -6.19 4.69
CA ILE A 122 21.13 -5.31 5.37
C ILE A 122 21.21 -5.61 6.89
N GLY A 123 20.14 -6.15 7.48
CA GLY A 123 20.04 -6.44 8.91
C GLY A 123 21.22 -7.23 9.50
N PRO A 124 21.67 -8.34 8.86
CA PRO A 124 22.84 -9.08 9.31
C PRO A 124 24.14 -8.26 9.29
N ALA A 125 24.38 -7.48 8.24
CA ALA A 125 25.58 -6.64 8.13
C ALA A 125 25.62 -5.58 9.25
N MET A 126 24.48 -4.93 9.52
CA MET A 126 24.31 -3.99 10.63
C MET A 126 24.59 -4.62 12.01
N SER A 127 24.10 -5.85 12.22
CA SER A 127 24.34 -6.60 13.46
C SER A 127 25.82 -6.92 13.64
N THR A 128 26.48 -7.40 12.59
CA THR A 128 27.92 -7.68 12.57
C THR A 128 28.73 -6.43 12.90
N MET A 129 28.41 -5.30 12.30
CA MET A 129 29.11 -4.04 12.52
C MET A 129 28.97 -3.53 13.96
N LYS A 130 27.78 -3.66 14.57
CA LYS A 130 27.55 -3.35 15.98
C LYS A 130 28.36 -4.28 16.91
N GLY A 131 28.47 -5.56 16.56
CA GLY A 131 29.30 -6.52 17.27
C GLY A 131 30.79 -6.16 17.21
N LEU A 132 31.27 -5.79 16.01
CA LEU A 132 32.64 -5.33 15.81
C LEU A 132 32.91 -4.05 16.61
N LYS A 133 32.02 -3.06 16.60
CA LYS A 133 32.15 -1.85 17.43
C LYS A 133 32.39 -2.19 18.91
N SER A 134 31.55 -3.06 19.47
CA SER A 134 31.66 -3.45 20.88
C SER A 134 32.95 -4.20 21.22
N SER A 135 33.52 -4.94 20.26
CA SER A 135 34.74 -5.73 20.46
C SER A 135 36.00 -4.90 20.21
N LEU A 136 36.03 -4.18 19.09
CA LEU A 136 37.18 -3.39 18.64
C LEU A 136 37.36 -2.11 19.47
N GLY A 137 36.27 -1.46 19.89
CA GLY A 137 36.35 -0.25 20.74
C GLY A 137 36.99 -0.48 22.12
N ARG A 138 37.12 -1.74 22.57
CA ARG A 138 37.83 -2.09 23.82
C ARG A 138 39.35 -2.07 23.68
N PHE A 139 39.86 -2.26 22.46
CA PHE A 139 41.29 -2.42 22.19
C PHE A 139 41.84 -1.36 21.24
N MET A 140 40.97 -0.72 20.45
CA MET A 140 41.32 0.29 19.45
C MET A 140 40.27 1.41 19.44
N PRO A 141 40.38 2.41 20.33
CA PRO A 141 39.42 3.50 20.45
C PRO A 141 39.22 4.29 19.15
N GLU A 142 40.26 4.43 18.33
CA GLU A 142 40.23 5.08 17.01
C GLU A 142 39.31 4.35 16.01
N ALA A 143 39.08 3.05 16.20
CA ALA A 143 38.17 2.28 15.37
C ALA A 143 36.70 2.55 15.72
N ASP A 144 36.41 3.04 16.93
CA ASP A 144 35.02 3.29 17.37
C ASP A 144 34.38 4.42 16.55
N SER A 145 35.14 5.49 16.25
CA SER A 145 34.65 6.59 15.42
C SER A 145 34.39 6.17 13.97
N GLU A 146 35.24 5.33 13.41
CA GLU A 146 35.11 4.84 12.03
C GLU A 146 33.90 3.90 11.90
N LEU A 147 33.76 2.95 12.84
CA LEU A 147 32.60 2.03 12.88
C LEU A 147 31.29 2.76 13.18
N ASN A 148 31.31 3.85 13.96
CA ASN A 148 30.16 4.73 14.13
C ASN A 148 29.77 5.41 12.81
N SER A 149 30.75 5.92 12.06
CA SER A 149 30.51 6.56 10.76
C SER A 149 29.92 5.57 9.76
N MET A 150 30.45 4.35 9.68
CA MET A 150 29.89 3.28 8.84
C MET A 150 28.47 2.89 9.27
N THR A 151 28.19 2.84 10.57
CA THR A 151 26.83 2.61 11.11
C THR A 151 25.87 3.74 10.74
N GLN A 152 26.34 4.98 10.77
CA GLN A 152 25.57 6.15 10.36
C GLN A 152 25.25 6.08 8.85
N THR A 153 26.21 5.72 8.02
CA THR A 153 26.02 5.56 6.57
C THR A 153 25.02 4.44 6.26
N LEU A 154 25.15 3.27 6.89
CA LEU A 154 24.19 2.18 6.70
C LEU A 154 22.79 2.51 7.21
N ASN A 155 22.67 3.24 8.32
CA ASN A 155 21.38 3.77 8.79
C ASN A 155 20.78 4.81 7.84
N GLY A 156 21.62 5.58 7.13
CA GLY A 156 21.17 6.55 6.13
C GLY A 156 20.74 5.95 4.80
N LEU A 157 21.03 4.66 4.57
CA LEU A 157 20.54 3.89 3.42
C LEU A 157 19.15 3.26 3.67
N MET A 158 18.65 3.32 4.91
CA MET A 158 17.30 2.91 5.31
C MET A 158 16.37 4.11 5.42
#